data_AF-A0A956WYE6-F1
#
_entry.id   AF-A0A956WYE6-F1
#
_cell.length_a   1.000
_cell.length_b   1.000
_cell.length_c   1.000
_cell.angle_alpha   90.00
_cell.angle_beta   90.00
_cell.angle_gamma   90.00
#
_symmetry.space_group_name_H-M   'P 1'
#
loop_
_entity.id
_entity.type
_entity.pdbx_description
1 polymer ?
#
loop_
_entity_poly.entity_id
_entity_poly.type
_entity_poly.pdbx_seq_one_letter_code
_entity_poly.pdbx_strand_id
1 'polypeptide(L)' 'MPRDPLIDQSQAARLAFFEQKRDLFQELVAHGQSPKSLLITCSDSRIVDAGLMGTQPGEVFVVRTVGAVVPPYGTG' A
#
# COMPACT_ATOMS: atom_id res chain seq x y z
N MET A 1 7.41 -8.43 -28.18
CA MET A 1 6.03 -8.17 -27.71
C MET A 1 6.02 -6.77 -27.12
N PRO A 2 5.16 -5.84 -27.57
CA PRO A 2 5.08 -4.51 -26.98
C PRO A 2 4.63 -4.61 -25.51
N ARG A 3 5.12 -3.69 -24.68
CA ARG A 3 4.85 -3.64 -23.25
C ARG A 3 3.44 -3.08 -22.99
N ASP A 4 2.80 -3.57 -21.95
CA ASP A 4 1.45 -3.13 -21.55
C ASP A 4 1.49 -1.68 -21.02
N PRO A 5 0.64 -0.77 -21.52
CA PRO A 5 0.57 0.62 -21.07
C PRO A 5 0.38 0.80 -19.56
N LEU A 6 -0.34 -0.12 -18.90
CA LEU A 6 -0.56 -0.06 -17.45
C LEU A 6 0.74 -0.28 -16.67
N ILE A 7 1.62 -1.12 -17.19
CA ILE A 7 2.93 -1.36 -16.56
C ILE A 7 3.78 -0.09 -16.66
N ASP A 8 3.77 0.57 -17.81
CA ASP A 8 4.55 1.80 -18.02
C ASP A 8 4.02 2.95 -17.15
N GLN A 9 2.70 3.11 -17.09
CA GLN A 9 2.06 4.10 -16.22
C GLN A 9 2.37 3.84 -14.74
N SER A 10 2.27 2.58 -14.29
CA SER A 10 2.59 2.20 -12.90
C SER A 10 4.03 2.54 -12.53
N GLN A 11 4.99 2.26 -13.43
CA GLN A 11 6.39 2.58 -13.19
C GLN A 11 6.64 4.09 -13.11
N ALA A 12 6.08 4.86 -14.03
CA ALA A 12 6.21 6.32 -14.02
C ALA A 12 5.58 6.95 -12.76
N ALA A 13 4.36 6.52 -12.41
CA ALA A 13 3.67 6.98 -11.20
C ALA A 13 4.47 6.64 -9.93
N ARG A 14 5.04 5.43 -9.86
CA ARG A 14 5.88 5.00 -8.74
C ARG A 14 7.11 5.91 -8.58
N LEU A 15 7.83 6.20 -9.66
CA LEU A 15 9.01 7.08 -9.63
C LEU A 15 8.64 8.49 -9.15
N ALA A 16 7.61 9.10 -9.74
CA ALA A 16 7.14 10.42 -9.34
C ALA A 16 6.70 10.45 -7.86
N PHE A 17 6.03 9.39 -7.39
CA PHE A 17 5.60 9.28 -6.00
C PHE A 17 6.78 9.20 -5.02
N PHE A 18 7.82 8.42 -5.32
CA PHE A 18 9.03 8.35 -4.51
C PHE A 18 9.81 9.66 -4.52
N GLU A 19 9.92 10.33 -5.67
CA GLU A 19 10.60 11.62 -5.75
C GLU A 19 9.89 12.70 -4.94
N GLN A 20 8.56 12.76 -5.02
CA GLN A 20 7.76 13.72 -4.25
C GLN A 20 7.88 13.51 -2.73
N LYS A 21 8.13 12.28 -2.27
CA LYS A 21 8.16 11.90 -0.85
C LYS A 21 9.53 11.37 -0.42
N ARG A 22 10.60 11.84 -1.07
CA ARG A 22 11.96 11.32 -0.87
C ARG A 22 12.38 11.32 0.60
N ASP A 23 12.20 12.43 1.29
CA ASP A 23 12.63 12.59 2.69
C ASP A 23 11.87 11.64 3.62
N LEU A 24 10.55 11.52 3.46
CA LEU A 24 9.74 10.55 4.20
C LEU A 24 10.24 9.11 3.98
N PHE A 25 10.53 8.72 2.75
CA PHE A 25 11.05 7.39 2.48
C PHE A 25 12.46 7.17 3.03
N GLN A 26 13.31 8.19 3.06
CA GLN A 26 14.62 8.11 3.71
C GLN A 26 14.48 7.90 5.21
N GLU A 27 13.58 8.62 5.87
CA GLU A 27 13.27 8.42 7.29
C GLU A 27 12.75 7.00 7.56
N LEU A 28 11.80 6.52 6.76
CA LEU A 28 11.25 5.16 6.90
C LEU A 28 12.29 4.06 6.68
N VAL A 29 13.26 4.27 5.80
CA VAL A 29 14.39 3.33 5.59
C VAL A 29 15.37 3.38 6.77
N ALA A 30 15.68 4.58 7.27
CA ALA A 30 16.65 4.77 8.35
C ALA A 30 16.12 4.30 9.71
N HIS A 31 14.83 4.52 9.98
CA HIS A 31 14.22 4.33 11.29
C HIS A 31 13.16 3.23 11.33
N GLY A 32 12.80 2.68 10.16
CA GLY A 32 11.72 1.71 10.03
C GLY A 32 10.32 2.35 10.06
N GLN A 33 9.31 1.52 9.82
CA GLN A 33 7.90 1.90 9.96
C GLN A 33 7.36 1.56 11.36
N SER A 34 6.47 2.39 11.90
CA SER A 34 5.79 2.15 13.19
C SER A 34 4.29 2.50 13.12
N PRO A 35 3.52 1.86 12.21
CA PRO A 35 2.12 2.15 12.00
C PRO A 35 1.30 1.92 13.26
N LYS A 36 0.32 2.80 13.52
CA LYS A 36 -0.54 2.72 14.72
C LYS A 36 -1.78 1.85 14.52
N SER A 37 -2.15 1.62 13.26
CA SER A 37 -3.38 0.91 12.88
C SER A 37 -3.09 -0.17 11.84
N LEU A 38 -3.84 -1.27 11.95
CA LEU A 38 -3.94 -2.31 10.94
C LEU A 38 -5.26 -2.15 10.19
N LEU A 39 -5.20 -2.05 8.87
CA LEU A 39 -6.36 -2.09 7.99
C LEU A 39 -6.45 -3.44 7.32
N ILE A 40 -7.55 -4.16 7.52
CA ILE A 40 -7.91 -5.36 6.76
C ILE A 40 -9.05 -4.97 5.81
N THR A 41 -8.85 -5.18 4.52
CA THR A 41 -9.74 -4.69 3.46
C THR A 41 -9.82 -5.67 2.29
N CYS A 42 -10.75 -5.41 1.37
CA CYS A 42 -11.02 -6.30 0.25
C CYS A 42 -9.99 -6.10 -0.88
N SER A 43 -9.63 -7.19 -1.56
CA SER A 43 -8.84 -7.14 -2.81
C SER A 43 -9.58 -6.49 -3.99
N ASP A 44 -10.84 -6.09 -3.82
CA ASP A 44 -11.64 -5.39 -4.84
C ASP A 44 -10.90 -4.17 -5.39
N SER A 45 -10.79 -4.09 -6.73
CA SER A 45 -10.00 -3.05 -7.42
C SER A 45 -10.54 -1.65 -7.25
N ARG A 46 -11.79 -1.50 -6.78
CA ARG A 46 -12.42 -0.19 -6.51
C ARG A 46 -11.95 0.42 -5.18
N ILE A 47 -11.31 -0.38 -4.32
CA ILE A 47 -10.81 0.07 -3.03
C ILE A 47 -9.37 0.54 -3.16
N VAL A 48 -9.14 1.83 -2.89
CA VAL A 48 -7.84 2.51 -2.91
C VAL A 48 -7.53 3.00 -1.50
N ASP A 49 -6.90 2.14 -0.70
CA ASP A 49 -6.79 2.29 0.77
C ASP A 49 -6.21 3.64 1.22
N ALA A 50 -4.98 3.94 0.79
CA ALA A 50 -4.29 5.17 1.21
C ALA A 50 -5.03 6.44 0.73
N GLY A 51 -5.69 6.38 -0.42
CA GLY A 51 -6.49 7.50 -0.95
C GLY A 51 -7.79 7.70 -0.18
N LEU A 52 -8.47 6.62 0.19
CA LEU A 52 -9.71 6.67 0.98
C LEU A 52 -9.48 7.18 2.40
N MET A 53 -8.35 6.82 3.02
CA MET A 53 -8.03 7.20 4.39
C MET A 53 -7.19 8.48 4.51
N GLY A 54 -6.67 8.99 3.41
CA GLY A 54 -5.78 10.15 3.41
C GLY A 54 -4.45 9.90 4.13
N THR A 55 -4.01 8.65 4.20
CA THR A 55 -2.83 8.23 4.96
C THR A 55 -1.55 8.27 4.13
N GLN A 56 -0.43 8.53 4.77
CA GLN A 56 0.90 8.50 4.19
C GLN A 56 1.57 7.12 4.32
N PRO A 57 2.61 6.83 3.51
CA PRO A 57 3.45 5.65 3.70
C PRO A 57 3.94 5.54 5.16
N GLY A 58 3.77 4.36 5.76
CA GLY A 58 4.21 4.07 7.13
C GLY A 58 3.18 4.35 8.24
N GLU A 59 2.05 5.01 7.96
CA GLU A 59 1.04 5.32 8.98
C GLU A 59 0.09 4.16 9.29
N VAL A 60 -0.23 3.34 8.28
CA VAL A 60 -1.15 2.19 8.37
C VAL A 60 -0.52 0.95 7.76
N PHE A 61 -0.61 -0.17 8.47
CA PHE A 61 -0.26 -1.49 7.92
C PHE A 61 -1.49 -2.08 7.24
N VAL A 62 -1.38 -2.47 5.97
CA VAL A 62 -2.54 -2.88 5.16
C VAL A 62 -2.46 -4.35 4.78
N VAL A 63 -3.55 -5.08 4.98
CA VAL A 63 -3.76 -6.46 4.51
C VAL A 63 -4.99 -6.51 3.62
N ARG A 64 -4.83 -6.98 2.38
CA ARG A 64 -5.93 -7.11 1.41
C ARG A 64 -6.23 -8.57 1.12
N THR A 65 -7.43 -9.03 1.46
CA THR A 65 -7.87 -10.41 1.21
C THR A 65 -9.22 -10.43 0.50
N VAL A 66 -9.58 -11.58 -0.08
CA VAL A 66 -10.91 -11.76 -0.68
C VAL A 66 -11.97 -11.63 0.41
N GLY A 67 -12.88 -10.67 0.26
CA GLY A 67 -13.95 -10.40 1.22
C GLY A 67 -13.49 -9.78 2.54
N ALA A 68 -12.22 -9.35 2.67
CA ALA A 68 -11.64 -8.84 3.91
C ALA A 68 -11.79 -9.81 5.10
N VAL A 69 -11.79 -11.12 4.82
CA VAL A 69 -12.04 -12.16 5.83
C VAL A 69 -10.86 -12.26 6.79
N VAL A 70 -11.17 -12.30 8.09
CA VAL A 70 -10.23 -12.57 9.18
C VAL A 70 -10.59 -13.93 9.79
N PRO A 71 -9.84 -15.01 9.48
CA PRO A 71 -10.15 -16.32 10.02
C PRO A 71 -9.85 -16.38 11.53
N PRO A 72 -10.57 -17.23 12.29
CA PRO A 72 -10.23 -17.49 13.68
C PRO A 72 -8.85 -18.15 13.80
N TYR A 73 -8.18 -17.94 14.92
CA TYR A 73 -6.91 -18.59 15.20
C TYR A 73 -7.10 -20.10 15.42
N GLY A 74 -6.23 -20.93 14.83
CA GLY A 74 -6.12 -22.35 15.18
C GLY A 74 -6.98 -23.34 14.37
N THR A 75 -7.58 -22.93 13.25
CA THR A 75 -8.22 -23.86 12.31
C THR A 75 -7.52 -23.84 10.96
N GLY A 76 -6.42 -24.58 10.89
CA GLY A 76 -5.65 -24.92 9.69
C GLY A 76 -4.97 -26.26 9.89
#